data_AF-A0A2P5CGQ2-F1
#
_entry.id   AF-A0A2P5CGQ2-F1
#
_cell.length_a   1.000
_cell.length_b   1.000
_cell.length_c   1.000
_cell.angle_alpha   90.00
_cell.angle_beta   90.00
_cell.angle_gamma   90.00
#
_symmetry.space_group_name_H-M   'P 1'
#
loop_
_entity.id
_entity.type
_entity.pdbx_description
1 polymer ?
#
loop_
_entity_poly.entity_id
_entity_poly.type
_entity_poly.pdbx_seq_one_letter_code
_entity_poly.pdbx_strand_id
1 'polypeptide(L)' 'MHFTNKFVSAQVIHTPTATVASSASSQERALRGSMESARDEAAAAKIGELLAERLLLKNIPAVAVHLKSE' A
#
# COMPACT_ATOMS: atom_id res chain seq x y z
N MET A 1 -3.74 -6.49 0.93
CA MET A 1 -3.85 -5.20 1.67
C MET A 1 -4.18 -5.53 3.11
N HIS A 2 -3.67 -4.75 4.08
CA HIS A 2 -3.86 -5.01 5.50
C HIS A 2 -4.37 -3.75 6.21
N PHE A 3 -5.48 -3.91 6.92
CA PHE A 3 -6.14 -2.85 7.66
C PHE A 3 -5.99 -3.11 9.15
N THR A 4 -5.69 -2.05 9.90
CA THR A 4 -5.71 -2.07 11.36
C THR A 4 -6.62 -0.94 11.83
N ASN A 5 -6.99 -0.95 13.11
CA ASN A 5 -7.80 0.13 13.71
C ASN A 5 -7.15 1.52 13.63
N LYS A 6 -5.87 1.61 13.26
CA LYS A 6 -5.07 2.85 13.20
C LYS A 6 -4.57 3.19 11.81
N PHE A 7 -4.25 2.18 11.00
CA PHE A 7 -3.47 2.36 9.78
C PHE A 7 -3.89 1.40 8.67
N VAL A 8 -3.66 1.84 7.43
CA VAL A 8 -3.83 1.07 6.22
C VAL A 8 -2.46 0.83 5.59
N SER A 9 -2.16 -0.41 5.24
CA SER A 9 -0.91 -0.76 4.57
C SER A 9 -1.12 -1.73 3.40
N ALA A 10 -0.28 -1.60 2.39
CA ALA A 10 -0.29 -2.45 1.21
C ALA A 10 1.16 -2.81 0.82
N GLN A 11 1.35 -4.05 0.40
CA GLN A 11 2.65 -4.57 -0.02
C GLN A 11 2.47 -5.40 -1.28
N VAL A 12 3.41 -5.27 -2.20
CA VAL A 12 3.57 -6.14 -3.36
C VAL A 12 4.79 -6.98 -3.13
N ILE A 13 4.60 -8.29 -3.14
CA ILE A 13 5.62 -9.28 -2.82
C ILE A 13 5.91 -10.06 -4.10
N HIS A 14 7.19 -10.18 -4.46
CA HIS A 14 7.61 -11.06 -5.53
C HIS A 14 7.64 -12.50 -5.00
N THR A 15 6.65 -13.29 -5.39
CA THR A 15 6.44 -14.64 -4.84
C THR A 15 7.65 -15.57 -4.93
N PRO A 16 8.40 -15.65 -6.06
CA PRO A 16 9.53 -16.57 -6.18
C PRO A 16 10.69 -16.28 -5.22
N THR A 17 10.94 -15.01 -4.92
CA THR A 17 12.09 -14.59 -4.06
C THR A 17 11.67 -14.18 -2.66
N ALA A 18 10.37 -14.20 -2.36
CA ALA A 18 9.79 -13.69 -1.12
C ALA A 18 10.25 -12.26 -0.75
N THR A 19 10.63 -11.45 -1.73
CA THR A 19 11.09 -10.07 -1.52
C THR A 19 9.95 -9.09 -1.73
N VAL A 20 9.95 -8.00 -0.96
CA VAL A 20 8.97 -6.91 -1.12
C VAL A 20 9.40 -6.06 -2.31
N ALA A 21 8.66 -6.15 -3.40
CA ALA A 21 8.89 -5.36 -4.60
C ALA A 21 8.53 -3.88 -4.37
N SER A 22 7.43 -3.61 -3.66
CA SER A 22 7.03 -2.26 -3.26
C SER A 22 6.08 -2.31 -2.06
N SER A 23 6.03 -1.23 -1.28
CA SER A 23 5.14 -1.10 -0.12
C SER A 23 4.64 0.32 -0.01
N ALA A 24 3.46 0.49 0.58
CA ALA A 24 2.89 1.79 0.94
C ALA A 24 2.10 1.68 2.25
N SER A 25 2.21 2.67 3.13
CA SER A 25 1.50 2.70 4.42
C SER A 25 1.10 4.10 4.86
N SER A 26 -0.06 4.24 5.49
CA SER A 26 -0.48 5.52 6.10
C SER A 26 0.36 5.91 7.32
N GLN A 27 1.27 5.05 7.77
CA GLN A 27 2.28 5.34 8.80
C GLN A 27 3.51 6.09 8.26
N GLU A 28 3.66 6.21 6.95
CA GLU A 28 4.84 6.84 6.36
C GLU A 28 4.98 8.31 6.77
N ARG A 29 6.18 8.67 7.22
CA ARG A 29 6.46 10.03 7.70
C ARG A 29 6.19 11.11 6.64
N ALA A 30 6.40 10.78 5.36
CA ALA A 30 6.13 11.67 4.25
C ALA A 30 4.63 12.03 4.09
N LEU A 31 3.72 11.20 4.64
CA LEU A 31 2.27 11.35 4.52
C LEU A 31 1.61 11.93 5.77
N ARG A 32 2.38 12.14 6.84
CA ARG A 32 1.88 12.50 8.19
C ARG A 32 1.18 13.87 8.28
N GLY A 33 1.18 14.65 7.21
CA GLY A 33 0.47 15.93 7.10
C GLY A 33 -0.43 16.06 5.87
N SER A 34 -0.45 15.06 4.98
CA SER A 34 -1.29 15.07 3.77
C SER A 34 -2.59 14.26 3.94
N MET A 35 -2.74 13.57 5.07
CA MET A 35 -3.90 12.73 5.40
C MET A 35 -4.57 13.24 6.67
N GLU A 36 -5.87 13.54 6.57
CA GLU A 36 -6.71 13.94 7.71
C GLU A 36 -6.94 12.76 8.67
N SER A 37 -7.09 11.55 8.11
CA SER A 37 -7.25 10.30 8.83
C SER A 37 -6.35 9.24 8.21
N ALA A 38 -5.86 8.31 9.04
CA ALA A 38 -4.93 7.26 8.61
C ALA A 38 -5.62 5.89 8.42
N ARG A 39 -6.94 5.81 8.63
CA ARG A 39 -7.70 4.56 8.75
C ARG A 39 -9.01 4.51 7.94
N ASP A 40 -9.38 5.60 7.27
CA ASP A 40 -10.63 5.69 6.52
C ASP A 40 -10.46 5.25 5.05
N GLU A 41 -11.56 5.28 4.32
CA GLU A 41 -11.59 4.98 2.88
C GLU A 41 -10.67 5.91 2.09
N ALA A 42 -10.60 7.19 2.48
CA ALA A 42 -9.72 8.17 1.85
C ALA A 42 -8.23 7.84 2.02
N ALA A 43 -7.82 7.37 3.21
CA ALA A 43 -6.47 6.87 3.45
C ALA A 43 -6.18 5.64 2.58
N ALA A 44 -7.13 4.71 2.46
CA ALA A 44 -6.97 3.52 1.62
C ALA A 44 -6.78 3.87 0.13
N ALA A 45 -7.55 4.83 -0.39
CA ALA A 45 -7.42 5.32 -1.76
C ALA A 45 -6.04 5.94 -2.01
N LYS A 46 -5.59 6.84 -1.14
CA LYS A 46 -4.27 7.48 -1.25
C LYS A 46 -3.12 6.47 -1.17
N ILE A 47 -3.22 5.46 -0.31
CA ILE A 47 -2.20 4.40 -0.22
C ILE A 47 -2.19 3.52 -1.48
N GLY A 48 -3.35 3.27 -2.08
CA GLY A 48 -3.45 2.58 -3.37
C GLY A 48 -2.78 3.36 -4.50
N GLU A 49 -3.07 4.65 -4.60
CA GLU A 49 -2.47 5.56 -5.60
C GLU A 49 -0.95 5.63 -5.44
N LEU A 50 -0.46 5.90 -4.23
CA LEU A 50 0.98 5.95 -3.94
C LEU A 50 1.69 4.64 -4.26
N LEU A 51 1.05 3.50 -3.99
CA LEU A 51 1.62 2.20 -4.34
C LEU A 51 1.69 2.02 -5.86
N ALA A 52 0.66 2.42 -6.60
CA ALA A 52 0.63 2.33 -8.05
C ALA A 52 1.75 3.15 -8.70
N GLU A 53 1.96 4.39 -8.27
CA GLU A 53 3.07 5.23 -8.73
C GLU A 53 4.43 4.56 -8.48
N ARG A 54 4.64 3.99 -7.29
CA ARG A 54 5.88 3.27 -6.96
C ARG A 54 6.10 2.03 -7.81
N LEU A 55 5.03 1.34 -8.22
CA LEU A 55 5.12 0.17 -9.09
C LEU A 55 5.47 0.59 -10.54
N LEU A 56 4.88 1.68 -11.02
CA LEU A 56 5.22 2.24 -12.34
C LEU A 56 6.69 2.66 -12.41
N LEU A 57 7.21 3.33 -11.38
CA LEU A 57 8.64 3.68 -11.28
C LEU A 57 9.56 2.45 -11.30
N LYS A 58 9.07 1.29 -10.85
CA LYS A 58 9.80 0.02 -10.83
C LYS A 58 9.54 -0.85 -12.07
N ASN A 59 8.83 -0.33 -13.07
CA ASN A 59 8.43 -1.07 -14.28
C ASN A 59 7.64 -2.36 -13.98
N ILE A 60 6.77 -2.35 -12.96
CA ILE A 60 5.87 -3.46 -12.63
C ILE A 60 4.47 -3.10 -13.12
N PRO A 61 4.03 -3.58 -14.30
CA PRO A 61 2.78 -3.14 -14.92
C PRO A 61 1.53 -3.84 -14.39
N ALA A 62 1.68 -5.00 -13.76
CA ALA A 62 0.56 -5.83 -13.30
C ALA A 62 0.90 -6.52 -11.98
N VAL A 63 -0.10 -6.62 -11.10
CA VAL A 63 -0.02 -7.32 -9.82
C VAL A 63 -1.30 -8.10 -9.57
N ALA A 64 -1.19 -9.23 -8.87
CA ALA A 64 -2.36 -9.96 -8.39
C ALA A 64 -2.76 -9.46 -6.99
N VAL A 65 -4.05 -9.23 -6.78
CA VAL A 65 -4.56 -8.81 -5.48
C VAL A 65 -4.76 -10.04 -4.61
N HIS A 66 -4.08 -10.06 -3.46
CA HIS A 66 -4.33 -11.04 -2.41
C HIS A 66 -4.95 -10.33 -1.20
N LEU A 67 -6.24 -10.57 -1.00
CA LEU A 67 -6.98 -10.16 0.19
C LEU A 67 -7.16 -11.41 1.04
N LYS A 68 -6.75 -11.33 2.31
CA LYS A 68 -7.09 -12.37 3.27
C LYS A 68 -8.57 -12.19 3.58
N SER A 69 -9.39 -13.22 3.32
CA SER A 69 -10.74 -13.29 3.87
C SER A 69 -10.60 -13.45 5.38
N GLU A 70 -11.10 -12.46 6.13
CA GLU A 70 -11.26 -12.54 7.59
C GLU A 70 -12.38 -13.51 7.97
#